data_AF-A0A5B2VL30-F1
#
_entry.id   AF-A0A5B2VL30-F1
#
_cell.length_a   1.000
_cell.length_b   1.000
_cell.length_c   1.000
_cell.angle_alpha   90.00
_cell.angle_beta   90.00
_cell.angle_gamma   90.00
#
_symmetry.space_group_name_H-M   'P 1'
#
loop_
_entity.id
_entity.type
_entity.pdbx_description
1 polymer ?
#
loop_
_entity_poly.entity_id
_entity_poly.type
_entity_poly.pdbx_seq_one_letter_code
_entity_poly.pdbx_strand_id
1 'polypeptide(L)'
;MPKQRTSNKDLLEQAQQLEAEDRLPEAAGYYTKVITADPLNTHAYNRLMIIFRKQKEYRKELTVINKAIKTYEDSMRQEQQAWLKNNRKMARLSKALAHSLGLIDPKGKPLHEDRMVSTWRKRRELVTQKLKRST
;
A
#
# COMPACT_ATOMS: atom_id res chain seq x y z
N MET A 1 -24.84 -18.90 -19.11
CA MET A 1 -24.74 -18.16 -17.83
C MET A 1 -23.80 -16.98 -18.01
N PRO A 2 -24.27 -15.73 -17.99
CA PRO A 2 -23.36 -14.59 -18.10
C PRO A 2 -22.60 -14.43 -16.78
N LYS A 3 -21.26 -14.52 -16.82
CA LYS A 3 -20.40 -14.16 -15.68
C LYS A 3 -20.61 -12.68 -15.41
N GLN A 4 -21.34 -12.35 -14.34
CA GLN A 4 -21.47 -10.98 -13.87
C GLN A 4 -20.06 -10.39 -13.69
N ARG A 5 -19.79 -9.26 -14.31
CA ARG A 5 -18.59 -8.46 -14.03
C ARG A 5 -18.77 -7.88 -12.63
N THR A 6 -18.33 -8.61 -11.62
CA THR A 6 -18.33 -8.15 -10.23
C THR A 6 -17.49 -6.87 -10.15
N SER A 7 -18.09 -5.77 -9.70
CA SER A 7 -17.39 -4.49 -9.53
C SER A 7 -16.38 -4.57 -8.40
N ASN A 8 -15.35 -3.72 -8.42
CA ASN A 8 -14.42 -3.59 -7.28
C ASN A 8 -15.15 -3.26 -5.98
N LYS A 9 -16.26 -2.52 -6.09
CA LYS A 9 -17.14 -2.23 -4.96
C LYS A 9 -17.79 -3.50 -4.41
N ASP A 10 -18.35 -4.33 -5.28
CA ASP A 10 -19.00 -5.59 -4.89
C ASP A 10 -18.00 -6.55 -4.24
N LEU A 11 -16.77 -6.63 -4.78
CA LEU A 11 -15.68 -7.43 -4.19
C LEU A 11 -15.32 -6.95 -2.78
N LEU A 12 -15.33 -5.64 -2.56
CA LEU A 12 -15.01 -5.03 -1.27
C LEU A 12 -16.13 -5.28 -0.25
N GLU A 13 -17.39 -5.11 -0.64
CA GLU A 13 -18.55 -5.38 0.20
C GLU A 13 -18.61 -6.87 0.60
N GLN A 14 -18.35 -7.79 -0.33
CA GLN A 14 -18.24 -9.22 -0.04
C GLN A 14 -17.11 -9.53 0.94
N ALA A 15 -15.94 -8.90 0.79
CA ALA A 15 -14.83 -9.08 1.72
C ALA A 15 -15.21 -8.62 3.14
N GLN A 16 -15.88 -7.47 3.26
CA GLN A 16 -16.32 -6.91 4.54
C GLN A 16 -17.38 -7.78 5.22
N GLN A 17 -18.35 -8.28 4.45
CA GLN A 17 -19.39 -9.17 4.97
C GLN A 17 -18.78 -10.47 5.52
N LEU A 18 -17.91 -11.12 4.75
CA LEU A 18 -17.21 -12.33 5.20
C LEU A 18 -16.32 -12.06 6.42
N GLU A 19 -15.70 -10.89 6.49
CA GLU A 19 -14.91 -10.50 7.65
C GLU A 19 -15.79 -10.28 8.89
N ALA A 20 -16.99 -9.72 8.74
CA ALA A 20 -17.97 -9.57 9.83
C ALA A 20 -18.51 -10.93 10.32
N GLU A 21 -18.59 -11.92 9.42
CA GLU A 21 -18.95 -13.31 9.74
C GLU A 21 -17.78 -14.13 10.33
N ASP A 22 -16.62 -13.50 10.61
CA ASP A 22 -15.37 -14.14 11.04
C ASP A 22 -14.83 -15.22 10.07
N ARG A 23 -15.28 -15.20 8.81
CA ARG A 23 -14.80 -16.05 7.71
C ARG A 23 -13.52 -15.47 7.11
N LEU A 24 -12.52 -15.31 7.98
CA LEU A 24 -11.28 -14.61 7.70
C LEU A 24 -10.50 -15.11 6.47
N PRO A 25 -10.37 -16.43 6.20
CA PRO A 25 -9.68 -16.92 5.00
C PRO A 25 -10.37 -16.48 3.70
N GLU A 26 -11.70 -16.47 3.68
CA GLU A 26 -12.49 -16.09 2.50
C GLU A 26 -12.44 -14.57 2.29
N ALA A 27 -12.59 -13.80 3.38
CA ALA A 27 -12.40 -12.36 3.36
C ALA A 27 -11.03 -11.96 2.81
N ALA A 28 -9.95 -12.64 3.24
CA ALA A 28 -8.60 -12.43 2.71
C ALA A 28 -8.51 -12.69 1.20
N GLY A 29 -9.21 -13.72 0.70
CA GLY A 29 -9.34 -14.00 -0.72
C GLY A 29 -9.99 -12.86 -1.50
N TYR A 30 -11.09 -12.31 -0.99
CA TYR A 30 -11.76 -11.17 -1.64
C TYR A 30 -10.97 -9.87 -1.56
N TYR A 31 -10.35 -9.54 -0.42
CA TYR A 31 -9.43 -8.39 -0.34
C TYR A 31 -8.26 -8.51 -1.32
N THR A 32 -7.75 -9.72 -1.55
CA THR A 32 -6.70 -9.97 -2.57
C THR A 32 -7.21 -9.71 -3.99
N LYS A 33 -8.46 -10.06 -4.29
CA LYS A 33 -9.10 -9.72 -5.58
C LYS A 33 -9.25 -8.20 -5.75
N VAL A 34 -9.67 -7.49 -4.70
CA VAL A 34 -9.74 -6.01 -4.71
C VAL A 34 -8.38 -5.40 -5.02
N ILE A 35 -7.31 -5.86 -4.34
CA ILE A 35 -5.94 -5.38 -4.60
C ILE A 35 -5.47 -5.67 -6.02
N THR A 36 -5.90 -6.79 -6.61
CA THR A 36 -5.55 -7.13 -8.00
C THR A 36 -6.21 -6.18 -8.98
N ALA A 37 -7.46 -5.77 -8.71
CA ALA A 37 -8.23 -4.90 -9.58
C ALA A 37 -7.98 -3.40 -9.34
N ASP A 38 -7.60 -3.02 -8.12
CA ASP A 38 -7.19 -1.68 -7.70
C ASP A 38 -5.92 -1.80 -6.84
N PRO A 39 -4.73 -1.74 -7.46
CA PRO A 39 -3.46 -1.89 -6.77
C PRO A 39 -3.13 -0.78 -5.76
N LEU A 40 -3.88 0.32 -5.75
CA LEU A 40 -3.68 1.43 -4.81
C LEU A 40 -4.75 1.47 -3.70
N ASN A 41 -5.60 0.44 -3.62
CA ASN A 41 -6.63 0.33 -2.59
C ASN A 41 -6.04 0.13 -1.19
N THR A 42 -5.75 1.23 -0.51
CA THR A 42 -5.15 1.22 0.84
C THR A 42 -6.03 0.53 1.87
N HIS A 43 -7.35 0.63 1.73
CA HIS A 43 -8.29 -0.05 2.62
C HIS A 43 -8.15 -1.57 2.52
N ALA A 44 -8.17 -2.14 1.31
CA ALA A 44 -8.04 -3.59 1.11
C ALA A 44 -6.69 -4.13 1.66
N TYR A 45 -5.59 -3.41 1.42
CA TYR A 45 -4.29 -3.75 2.02
C TYR A 45 -4.34 -3.76 3.56
N ASN A 46 -4.92 -2.73 4.17
CA ASN A 46 -5.00 -2.61 5.62
C ASN A 46 -5.84 -3.74 6.24
N ARG A 47 -6.99 -4.08 5.65
CA ARG A 47 -7.82 -5.18 6.13
C ARG A 47 -7.12 -6.52 6.00
N LEU A 48 -6.46 -6.78 4.87
CA LEU A 48 -5.70 -8.01 4.65
C LEU A 48 -4.56 -8.18 5.68
N MET A 49 -3.85 -7.10 6.02
CA MET A 49 -2.84 -7.12 7.08
C MET A 49 -3.44 -7.40 8.47
N ILE A 50 -4.62 -6.84 8.78
CA ILE A 50 -5.32 -7.10 10.04
C ILE A 50 -5.75 -8.57 10.13
N ILE A 51 -6.29 -9.14 9.06
CA ILE A 51 -6.69 -10.54 9.01
C ILE A 51 -5.48 -11.45 9.28
N PHE A 52 -4.37 -11.27 8.56
CA PHE A 52 -3.18 -12.09 8.79
C PHE A 52 -2.58 -11.89 10.19
N ARG A 53 -2.66 -10.69 10.75
CA ARG A 53 -2.27 -10.43 12.15
C ARG A 53 -3.10 -11.24 13.14
N LYS A 54 -4.44 -11.26 12.97
CA LYS A 54 -5.36 -12.03 13.83
C LYS A 54 -5.08 -13.52 13.76
N GLN A 55 -4.79 -14.04 12.57
CA GLN A 55 -4.45 -15.44 12.32
C GLN A 55 -3.01 -15.81 12.75
N LYS A 56 -2.22 -14.85 13.26
CA LYS A 56 -0.77 -14.99 13.57
C LYS A 56 0.07 -15.44 12.36
N GLU A 57 -0.43 -15.17 11.15
CA GLU A 57 0.18 -15.48 9.86
C GLU A 57 1.22 -14.40 9.49
N TYR A 58 2.21 -14.19 10.35
CA TYR A 58 3.14 -13.06 10.25
C TYR A 58 3.96 -13.04 8.96
N ARG A 59 4.24 -14.22 8.37
CA ARG A 59 4.93 -14.31 7.07
C ARG A 59 4.05 -13.76 5.94
N LYS A 60 2.76 -14.11 5.93
CA LYS A 60 1.79 -13.59 4.94
C LYS A 60 1.57 -12.09 5.14
N GLU A 61 1.43 -11.63 6.39
CA GLU A 61 1.32 -10.21 6.71
C GLU A 61 2.53 -9.41 6.19
N LEU A 62 3.75 -9.91 6.41
CA LEU A 62 4.99 -9.27 5.95
C LEU A 62 5.03 -9.15 4.42
N THR A 63 4.63 -10.21 3.70
CA THR A 63 4.55 -10.20 2.23
C THR A 63 3.57 -9.13 1.73
N VAL A 64 2.40 -9.01 2.36
CA VAL A 64 1.40 -7.99 2.00
C VAL A 64 1.93 -6.58 2.25
N ILE A 65 2.60 -6.34 3.39
CA ILE A 65 3.20 -5.03 3.71
C ILE A 65 4.26 -4.64 2.68
N ASN A 66 5.14 -5.55 2.32
CA ASN A 66 6.18 -5.28 1.32
C ASN A 66 5.59 -4.97 -0.05
N LYS A 67 4.55 -5.70 -0.47
CA LYS A 67 3.83 -5.43 -1.71
C LYS A 67 3.17 -4.05 -1.69
N ALA A 68 2.46 -3.71 -0.61
CA ALA A 68 1.77 -2.43 -0.46
C ALA A 68 2.74 -1.24 -0.57
N ILE A 69 3.86 -1.27 0.16
CA ILE A 69 4.91 -0.25 0.10
C ILE A 69 5.45 -0.12 -1.32
N LYS A 70 5.80 -1.24 -1.96
CA LYS A 70 6.38 -1.23 -3.31
C LYS A 70 5.41 -0.64 -4.33
N THR A 71 4.15 -1.08 -4.34
CA THR A 71 3.15 -0.60 -5.29
C THR A 71 2.88 0.90 -5.14
N TYR A 72 2.81 1.39 -3.90
CA TYR A 72 2.59 2.82 -3.64
C TYR A 72 3.79 3.66 -4.09
N GLU A 73 5.00 3.24 -3.73
CA GLU A 73 6.22 3.94 -4.17
C GLU A 73 6.40 3.90 -5.70
N ASP A 74 6.07 2.80 -6.37
CA ASP A 74 6.10 2.68 -7.82
C ASP A 74 5.12 3.66 -8.48
N SER A 75 3.89 3.75 -7.98
CA SER A 75 2.88 4.70 -8.47
C SER A 75 3.33 6.16 -8.27
N MET A 76 3.81 6.52 -7.07
CA MET A 76 4.31 7.88 -6.81
C MET A 76 5.50 8.22 -7.72
N ARG A 77 6.42 7.27 -7.96
CA ARG A 77 7.54 7.47 -8.88
C ARG A 77 7.06 7.71 -10.31
N GLN A 78 6.06 6.95 -10.78
CA GLN A 78 5.51 7.10 -12.12
C GLN A 78 4.84 8.47 -12.30
N GLU A 79 4.01 8.89 -11.35
CA GLU A 79 3.37 10.21 -11.34
C GLU A 79 4.42 11.33 -11.34
N GLN A 80 5.44 11.21 -10.49
CA GLN A 80 6.55 12.16 -10.43
C GLN A 80 7.27 12.25 -11.79
N GLN A 81 7.60 11.12 -12.42
CA GLN A 81 8.28 11.11 -13.72
C GLN A 81 7.41 11.72 -14.83
N ALA A 82 6.11 11.40 -14.86
CA ALA A 82 5.18 11.97 -15.81
C ALA A 82 5.07 13.49 -15.65
N TRP A 83 4.97 13.97 -14.41
CA TRP A 83 4.95 15.41 -14.11
C TRP A 83 6.25 16.10 -14.53
N LEU A 84 7.42 15.54 -14.18
CA LEU A 84 8.72 16.09 -14.55
C LEU A 84 8.90 16.19 -16.07
N LYS A 85 8.43 15.17 -16.82
CA LYS A 85 8.48 15.16 -18.28
C LYS A 85 7.70 16.32 -18.87
N ASN A 86 6.52 16.61 -18.33
CA ASN A 86 5.61 17.66 -18.83
C ASN A 86 5.97 19.06 -18.32
N ASN A 87 6.73 19.18 -17.23
CA ASN A 87 6.98 20.45 -16.52
C ASN A 87 8.46 20.81 -16.35
N ARG A 88 9.35 20.39 -17.26
CA ARG A 88 10.83 20.49 -17.11
C ARG A 88 11.37 21.83 -16.58
N LYS A 89 10.90 22.97 -17.11
CA LYS A 89 11.36 24.31 -16.68
C LYS A 89 10.90 24.63 -15.25
N MET A 90 9.62 24.39 -14.96
CA MET A 90 9.03 24.55 -13.63
C MET A 90 9.67 23.60 -12.61
N ALA A 91 9.93 22.35 -13.00
CA ALA A 91 10.59 21.35 -12.16
C ALA A 91 11.98 21.79 -11.71
N ARG A 92 12.77 22.45 -12.58
CA ARG A 92 14.09 22.97 -12.20
C ARG A 92 14.00 24.06 -11.13
N LEU A 93 13.09 25.01 -11.32
CA LEU A 93 12.87 26.11 -10.36
C LEU A 93 12.28 25.58 -9.04
N SER A 94 11.27 24.73 -9.13
CA SER A 94 10.65 24.08 -7.97
C SER A 94 11.65 23.22 -7.20
N LYS A 95 12.57 22.51 -7.87
CA LYS A 95 13.61 21.71 -7.22
C LYS A 95 14.58 22.60 -6.42
N ALA A 96 15.04 23.71 -7.00
CA ALA A 96 15.91 24.64 -6.29
C ALA A 96 15.22 25.22 -5.05
N LEU A 97 13.95 25.61 -5.18
CA LEU A 97 13.12 26.08 -4.07
C LEU A 97 12.93 24.99 -3.01
N ALA A 98 12.49 23.80 -3.40
CA ALA A 98 12.27 22.68 -2.48
C ALA A 98 13.55 22.27 -1.74
N HIS A 99 14.71 22.32 -2.39
CA HIS A 99 16.00 22.10 -1.73
C HIS A 99 16.31 23.21 -0.72
N SER A 100 16.09 24.48 -1.07
CA SER A 100 16.30 25.61 -0.14
C SER A 100 15.36 25.59 1.07
N LEU A 101 14.16 25.03 0.89
CA LEU A 101 13.16 24.83 1.95
C LEU A 101 13.39 23.53 2.75
N GLY A 102 14.41 22.73 2.42
CA GLY A 102 14.68 21.47 3.11
C GLY A 102 13.60 20.40 2.90
N LEU A 103 12.84 20.45 1.80
CA LEU A 103 11.81 19.45 1.49
C LEU A 103 12.40 18.21 0.81
N ILE A 104 13.56 18.36 0.16
CA ILE A 104 14.26 17.31 -0.58
C ILE A 104 15.76 17.31 -0.26
N ASP A 105 16.39 16.14 -0.35
CA ASP A 105 17.84 16.00 -0.23
C ASP A 105 18.57 16.56 -1.47
N PRO A 106 19.92 16.67 -1.46
CA PRO A 106 20.69 17.10 -2.64
C PRO A 106 20.50 16.21 -3.87
N LYS A 107 20.09 14.95 -3.67
CA LYS A 107 19.77 13.99 -4.74
C LYS A 107 18.33 14.15 -5.27
N GLY A 108 17.54 15.04 -4.66
CA GLY A 108 16.16 15.34 -5.03
C GLY A 108 15.11 14.40 -4.45
N LYS A 109 15.45 13.59 -3.44
CA LYS A 109 14.52 12.70 -2.75
C LYS A 109 13.75 13.45 -1.66
N PRO A 110 12.44 13.24 -1.49
CA PRO A 110 11.69 13.80 -0.36
C PRO A 110 12.34 13.47 0.98
N LEU A 111 12.55 14.48 1.82
CA LEU A 111 13.02 14.27 3.20
C LEU A 111 11.89 13.77 4.11
N HIS A 112 10.64 14.07 3.76
CA HIS A 112 9.46 13.56 4.44
C HIS A 112 8.82 12.43 3.65
N GLU A 113 8.65 11.30 4.34
CA GLU A 113 7.99 10.12 3.80
C GLU A 113 6.47 10.31 3.80
N ASP A 114 5.80 9.73 2.81
CA ASP A 114 4.35 9.64 2.79
C ASP A 114 3.81 8.99 4.08
N ARG A 115 2.72 9.55 4.62
CA ARG A 115 2.11 9.09 5.89
C ARG A 115 1.65 7.63 5.82
N MET A 116 1.17 7.17 4.67
CA MET A 116 0.74 5.78 4.47
C MET A 116 1.95 4.84 4.48
N VAL A 117 2.98 5.17 3.71
CA VAL A 117 4.18 4.31 3.59
C VAL A 117 4.92 4.22 4.93
N SER A 118 5.04 5.34 5.65
CA SER A 118 5.64 5.35 6.99
C SER A 118 4.84 4.50 7.99
N THR A 119 3.51 4.50 7.91
CA THR A 119 2.64 3.65 8.73
C THR A 119 2.87 2.15 8.44
N TRP A 120 2.94 1.77 7.17
CA TRP A 120 3.23 0.40 6.77
C TRP A 120 4.64 -0.05 7.14
N ARG A 121 5.65 0.83 7.09
CA ARG A 121 7.01 0.52 7.55
C ARG A 121 7.08 0.26 9.04
N LYS A 122 6.40 1.08 9.86
CA LYS A 122 6.26 0.80 11.31
C LYS A 122 5.60 -0.54 11.57
N ARG A 123 4.51 -0.84 10.83
CA ARG A 123 3.85 -2.14 10.93
C ARG A 123 4.79 -3.29 10.54
N ARG A 124 5.56 -3.14 9.45
CA ARG A 124 6.56 -4.11 8.99
C ARG A 124 7.55 -4.46 10.08
N GLU A 125 8.06 -3.46 10.78
CA GLU A 125 9.00 -3.64 11.89
C GLU A 125 8.38 -4.47 13.01
N LEU A 126 7.17 -4.11 13.45
CA LEU A 126 6.44 -4.85 14.49
C LEU A 126 6.16 -6.30 14.09
N VAL A 127 5.81 -6.55 12.83
CA VAL A 127 5.59 -7.91 12.31
C VAL A 127 6.89 -8.70 12.28
N THR A 128 7.99 -8.06 11.87
CA THR A 128 9.31 -8.68 11.83
C THR A 128 9.78 -9.08 13.23
N GLN A 129 9.59 -8.21 14.22
CA GLN A 129 9.88 -8.52 15.62
C GLN A 129 9.05 -9.69 16.13
N LYS A 130 7.74 -9.74 15.83
CA LYS A 130 6.88 -10.87 16.22
C LYS A 130 7.30 -12.18 15.54
N LEU A 131 7.64 -12.13 14.26
CA LEU A 131 8.09 -13.31 13.52
C LEU A 131 9.36 -13.90 14.15
N LYS A 132 10.34 -13.04 14.49
CA LYS A 132 11.57 -13.45 15.20
C LYS A 132 11.32 -14.06 16.58
N ARG A 133 10.28 -13.62 17.29
CA ARG A 133 9.90 -14.17 18.60
C ARG A 133 9.09 -15.47 18.51
N SER A 134 8.59 -15.80 17.32
CA SER A 134 7.75 -16.98 17.07
C SER A 134 8.52 -18.13 16.40
N THR A 135 9.78 -17.88 16.01
CA THR A 135 10.80 -18.85 15.57
C THR A 135 11.71 -19.18 16.73
#